data_AF-A0A0N4UKR6-F1
#
_entry.id   AF-A0A0N4UKR6-F1
#
_cell.length_a   1.000
_cell.length_b   1.000
_cell.length_c   1.000
_cell.angle_alpha   90.00
_cell.angle_beta   90.00
_cell.angle_gamma   90.00
#
_symmetry.space_group_name_H-M   'P 1'
#
loop_
_entity.id
_entity.type
_entity.pdbx_description
1 polymer ?
#
loop_
_entity_poly.entity_id
_entity_poly.type
_entity_poly.pdbx_seq_one_letter_code
_entity_poly.pdbx_strand_id
1 'polypeptide(L)' 'LMFELGKMRFVCVRSFKGKTFIDIREYYNDKGSGQMKPGKKGISLSIDQYEQFKCILDSIDKKINTV' A
#
# COMPACT_ATOMS: atom_id res chain seq x y z
N LEU A 1 -10.92 -2.06 -4.82
CA LEU A 1 -11.18 -0.93 -3.90
C LEU A 1 -9.85 -0.31 -3.53
N MET A 2 -9.72 1.02 -3.65
CA MET A 2 -8.54 1.78 -3.25
C MET A 2 -8.88 2.54 -1.96
N PHE A 3 -7.98 2.49 -0.98
CA PHE A 3 -8.11 3.21 0.28
C PHE A 3 -7.03 4.29 0.32
N GLU A 4 -7.42 5.56 0.45
CA GLU A 4 -6.47 6.68 0.44
C GLU A 4 -5.79 6.85 1.81
N LEU A 5 -4.46 7.01 1.80
CA LEU A 5 -3.63 7.33 2.97
C LEU A 5 -3.19 8.81 2.99
N GLY A 6 -3.57 9.57 1.96
CA GLY A 6 -3.18 10.96 1.73
C GLY A 6 -1.89 11.10 0.91
N LYS A 7 -1.61 12.33 0.43
CA LYS A 7 -0.43 12.68 -0.39
C LYS A 7 -0.23 11.74 -1.59
N MET A 8 -1.33 11.41 -2.29
CA MET A 8 -1.35 10.48 -3.43
C MET A 8 -0.88 9.05 -3.10
N ARG A 9 -1.01 8.60 -1.85
CA ARG A 9 -0.70 7.22 -1.45
C ARG A 9 -1.96 6.44 -1.18
N PHE A 10 -2.00 5.20 -1.68
CA PHE A 10 -3.19 4.36 -1.61
C PHE A 10 -2.82 2.93 -1.21
N VAL A 11 -3.73 2.28 -0.50
CA VAL A 11 -3.75 0.83 -0.28
C VAL A 11 -4.76 0.21 -1.25
N CYS A 12 -4.35 -0.82 -1.98
CA CYS A 12 -5.19 -1.48 -2.98
C CYS A 12 -5.11 -3.00 -2.80
N VAL A 13 -6.26 -3.67 -2.75
CA VAL A 13 -6.31 -5.14 -2.87
C VAL A 13 -6.45 -5.49 -4.35
N ARG A 14 -5.49 -6.22 -4.91
CA ARG A 14 -5.48 -6.61 -6.33
C ARG A 14 -5.12 -8.07 -6.53
N SER A 15 -5.58 -8.65 -7.64
CA SER A 15 -5.17 -9.98 -8.09
C SER A 15 -4.14 -9.86 -9.20
N PHE A 16 -3.05 -10.63 -9.11
CA PHE A 16 -2.02 -10.74 -10.14
C PHE A 16 -1.61 -12.20 -10.30
N LYS A 17 -1.78 -12.74 -11.51
CA LYS A 17 -1.49 -14.16 -11.83
C LYS A 17 -2.13 -15.14 -10.83
N GLY A 18 -3.40 -14.91 -10.49
CA GLY A 18 -4.17 -15.78 -9.58
C GLY A 18 -3.83 -15.63 -8.09
N LYS A 19 -2.92 -14.70 -7.72
CA LYS A 19 -2.59 -14.41 -6.32
C LYS A 19 -3.08 -13.04 -5.92
N THR A 20 -3.59 -12.93 -4.69
CA THR A 20 -4.02 -11.66 -4.10
C THR A 20 -2.84 -10.96 -3.44
N PHE A 21 -2.75 -9.65 -3.66
CA PHE A 21 -1.75 -8.77 -3.06
C PHE A 21 -2.40 -7.52 -2.48
N ILE A 22 -1.80 -7.01 -1.41
CA ILE A 22 -2.10 -5.71 -0.82
C ILE A 22 -1.00 -4.75 -1.26
N ASP A 23 -1.30 -3.83 -2.18
CA ASP A 23 -0.35 -2.85 -2.68
C ASP A 23 -0.49 -1.53 -1.92
N ILE A 24 0.60 -1.07 -1.30
CA ILE A 24 0.70 0.22 -0.63
C ILE A 24 1.66 1.08 -1.47
N ARG A 25 1.14 2.10 -2.15
CA ARG A 25 1.90 2.76 -3.23
C ARG A 25 1.56 4.23 -3.41
N GLU A 26 2.58 5.02 -3.76
CA GLU A 26 2.45 6.40 -4.26
C GLU A 26 2.05 6.40 -5.74
N TYR A 27 1.00 7.14 -6.06
CA TYR A 27 0.49 7.34 -7.41
C TYR A 27 0.91 8.72 -7.93
N TYR A 28 0.91 8.86 -9.25
CA TYR A 28 1.14 10.13 -9.93
C TYR A 28 0.06 10.36 -10.98
N ASN A 29 -0.21 11.63 -11.26
CA ASN A 29 -1.06 12.03 -12.38
C ASN A 29 -0.23 12.00 -13.65
N ASP A 30 -0.57 11.11 -14.57
CA ASP A 30 0.09 11.00 -15.85
C ASP A 30 -0.35 12.15 -16.77
N LYS A 31 0.58 13.04 -17.13
CA LYS A 31 0.27 14.26 -17.88
C LYS A 31 -0.30 13.99 -19.28
N GLY A 32 0.06 12.84 -19.88
CA GLY A 32 -0.43 12.48 -21.21
C GLY A 32 -1.86 11.96 -21.22
N SER A 33 -2.22 11.13 -20.24
CA SER A 33 -3.55 10.48 -20.18
C SER A 33 -4.53 11.16 -19.21
N GLY A 34 -4.05 12.01 -18.30
CA GLY A 34 -4.85 12.56 -17.20
C GLY A 34 -5.20 11.54 -16.12
N GLN A 35 -4.77 10.28 -16.26
CA GLN A 35 -5.11 9.20 -15.34
C GLN A 35 -4.10 9.10 -14.21
N MET A 36 -4.59 8.64 -13.05
CA MET A 36 -3.72 8.23 -11.95
C MET A 36 -3.04 6.91 -12.28
N LYS A 37 -1.71 6.87 -12.18
CA LYS A 37 -0.91 5.67 -12.38
C LYS A 37 -0.06 5.33 -11.15
N PRO A 38 0.13 4.03 -10.87
CA PRO A 38 1.00 3.59 -9.79
C PRO A 38 2.46 4.00 -10.06
N GLY A 39 3.10 4.66 -9.11
CA GLY A 39 4.50 5.06 -9.18
C GLY A 39 5.47 3.95 -8.73
N LYS A 40 6.77 4.23 -8.83
CA LYS A 40 7.82 3.29 -8.40
C LYS A 40 7.89 3.11 -6.89
N LYS A 41 7.51 4.12 -6.10
CA LYS A 41 7.54 4.08 -4.63
C LYS A 41 6.34 3.33 -4.07
N GLY A 42 6.55 2.13 -3.57
CA GLY A 42 5.51 1.32 -2.95
C GLY A 42 5.90 -0.15 -2.87
N ILE A 43 5.12 -0.92 -2.13
CA ILE A 43 5.32 -2.35 -1.90
C ILE A 43 4.02 -3.11 -2.16
N SER A 44 4.12 -4.27 -2.81
CA SER A 44 3.02 -5.23 -2.90
C SER A 44 3.29 -6.35 -1.90
N LEU A 45 2.47 -6.44 -0.85
CA LEU A 45 2.54 -7.49 0.15
C LEU A 45 1.74 -8.70 -0.31
N SER A 46 2.29 -9.90 -0.12
CA SER A 46 1.49 -11.13 -0.14
C SER A 46 0.49 -11.13 1.03
N ILE A 47 -0.49 -12.04 0.99
CA ILE A 47 -1.41 -12.25 2.12
C ILE A 47 -0.61 -12.54 3.41
N ASP A 48 0.36 -13.46 3.37
CA ASP A 48 1.15 -13.82 4.55
C ASP A 48 1.92 -12.64 5.13
N GLN A 49 2.52 -11.80 4.27
CA GLN A 49 3.22 -10.59 4.71
C GLN A 49 2.27 -9.57 5.33
N TYR A 50 1.06 -9.43 4.78
CA TYR A 50 0.04 -8.54 5.33
C TYR A 50 -0.48 -9.03 6.68
N GLU A 51 -0.69 -10.33 6.85
CA GLU A 51 -1.06 -10.92 8.15
C GLU A 51 0.03 -10.70 9.20
N GLN A 52 1.30 -10.94 8.85
CA GLN A 52 2.42 -10.65 9.77
C GLN A 52 2.52 -9.16 10.11
N PHE A 53 2.30 -8.27 9.13
CA PHE A 53 2.27 -6.83 9.37
C PHE A 53 1.19 -6.44 10.40
N LYS A 54 -0.02 -7.02 10.30
CA LYS A 54 -1.08 -6.81 11.29
C LYS A 54 -0.67 -7.27 12.69
N CYS A 55 -0.01 -8.41 12.83
CA CYS A 55 0.43 -8.92 14.13
C CYS A 55 1.44 -8.01 14.83
N ILE A 56 2.19 -7.18 14.09
CA ILE A 56 3.21 -6.29 14.66
C ILE A 56 2.74 -4.83 14.82
N LEU A 57 1.49 -4.49 14.46
CA LEU A 57 0.97 -3.12 14.54
C LEU A 57 1.11 -2.52 15.94
N ASP A 58 0.73 -3.26 17.00
CA ASP A 58 0.87 -2.79 18.38
C ASP A 58 2.34 -2.46 18.74
N SER A 59 3.29 -3.23 18.22
CA SER A 59 4.72 -2.99 18.45
C SER A 59 5.19 -1.74 17.70
N ILE A 60 4.68 -1.52 16.49
CA ILE A 60 4.94 -0.32 15.69
C ILE A 60 4.37 0.91 16.39
N ASP A 61 3.12 0.86 16.85
CA ASP A 61 2.43 1.98 17.51
C ASP A 61 3.15 2.37 18.81
N LYS A 62 3.53 1.38 19.62
CA LYS A 62 4.38 1.61 20.80
C LYS A 62 5.69 2.29 20.41
N LYS A 63 6.34 1.85 19.32
CA LYS A 63 7.61 2.44 18.89
C LYS A 63 7.43 3.89 18.44
N ILE A 64 6.40 4.21 17.65
CA ILE A 64 6.10 5.57 17.19
C ILE A 64 5.93 6.52 18.38
N ASN A 65 5.20 6.11 19.42
CA ASN A 65 4.97 6.94 20.61
C ASN A 65 6.20 7.13 21.52
N THR A 66 7.30 6.41 21.24
CA THR A 66 8.57 6.52 21.97
C THR A 66 9.66 7.27 21.20
N VAL A 67 9.37 7.71 19.98
CA VAL A 67 10.24 8.56 19.15
C VAL A 67 9.81 10.01 19.34
#